data_AF-A0A529M8C2-F1
#
_entry.id   AF-A0A529M8C2-F1
#
_cell.length_a   1.000
_cell.length_b   1.000
_cell.length_c   1.000
_cell.angle_alpha   90.00
_cell.angle_beta   90.00
_cell.angle_gamma   90.00
#
_symmetry.space_group_name_H-M   'P 1'
#
loop_
_entity.id
_entity.type
_entity.pdbx_description
1 polymer ?
#
loop_
_entity_poly.entity_id
_entity_poly.type
_entity_poly.pdbx_seq_one_letter_code
_entity_poly.pdbx_strand_id
1 'polypeptide(L)'
;MSASTPNAAISDLRDRIARLEGGNARKRAVLPFGISSIDSHLPGGGVALGALHEVAGGGNGAIDGAAASLFAAGIAARTQGKVLWCVTRQDLFAPAIAQVGLHPDRVIYV
;
A
#
# COMPACT_ATOMS: atom_id res chain seq x y z
N MET A 1 -12.05 -13.81 38.31
CA MET A 1 -11.49 -12.56 37.73
C MET A 1 -10.69 -12.95 36.52
N SER A 2 -11.30 -12.92 35.33
CA SER A 2 -10.61 -13.34 34.10
C SER A 2 -10.03 -12.10 33.45
N ALA A 3 -8.72 -11.90 33.60
CA ALA A 3 -8.00 -10.88 32.85
C ALA A 3 -8.07 -11.24 31.36
N SER A 4 -8.93 -10.55 30.61
CA SER A 4 -8.91 -10.61 29.15
C SER A 4 -7.58 -10.03 28.70
N THR A 5 -6.71 -10.91 28.21
CA THR A 5 -5.39 -10.55 27.70
C THR A 5 -5.61 -9.49 26.61
N PRO A 6 -4.92 -8.33 26.65
CA PRO A 6 -5.12 -7.22 25.70
C PRO A 6 -5.18 -7.67 24.22
N ASN A 7 -4.48 -8.76 23.91
CA ASN A 7 -4.43 -9.39 22.60
C ASN A 7 -5.77 -9.96 22.10
N ALA A 8 -6.60 -10.52 22.98
CA ALA A 8 -7.91 -11.06 22.62
C ALA A 8 -8.90 -9.95 22.25
N ALA A 9 -8.88 -8.85 23.00
CA ALA A 9 -9.69 -7.67 22.71
C ALA A 9 -9.26 -7.00 21.40
N ILE A 10 -7.94 -6.91 21.14
CA ILE A 10 -7.41 -6.40 19.87
C ILE A 10 -7.80 -7.29 18.68
N SER A 11 -7.75 -8.62 18.85
CA SER A 11 -8.17 -9.56 17.80
C SER A 11 -9.65 -9.40 17.46
N ASP A 12 -10.52 -9.33 18.48
CA ASP A 12 -11.96 -9.13 18.24
C ASP A 12 -12.24 -7.78 17.56
N LEU A 13 -11.56 -6.71 17.98
CA LEU A 13 -11.65 -5.40 17.31
C LEU A 13 -11.22 -5.48 15.84
N ARG A 14 -10.11 -6.15 15.53
CA ARG A 14 -9.64 -6.34 14.15
C ARG A 14 -10.64 -7.13 13.32
N ASP A 15 -11.20 -8.20 13.87
CA ASP A 15 -12.20 -9.01 13.19
C ASP A 15 -13.49 -8.20 12.93
N ARG A 16 -13.85 -7.33 13.87
CA ARG A 16 -15.03 -6.48 13.77
C ARG A 16 -14.84 -5.35 12.75
N ILE A 17 -13.67 -4.72 12.71
CA ILE A 17 -13.29 -3.75 11.67
C ILE A 17 -13.30 -4.44 10.30
N ALA A 18 -12.69 -5.61 10.18
CA ALA A 18 -12.66 -6.35 8.91
C ALA A 18 -14.07 -6.68 8.38
N ARG A 19 -15.04 -6.97 9.26
CA ARG A 19 -16.45 -7.13 8.88
C ARG A 19 -17.07 -5.82 8.39
N LEU A 20 -16.81 -4.70 9.09
CA LEU A 20 -17.34 -3.38 8.73
C LEU A 20 -16.76 -2.85 7.40
N GLU A 21 -15.51 -3.17 7.10
CA GLU A 21 -14.85 -2.86 5.82
C GLU A 21 -15.35 -3.72 4.64
N GLY A 22 -16.52 -4.35 4.78
CA GLY A 22 -17.15 -5.20 3.75
C GLY A 22 -16.72 -6.67 3.82
N GLY A 23 -16.40 -7.16 5.02
CA GLY A 23 -15.88 -8.50 5.24
C GLY A 23 -16.88 -9.60 4.94
N ASN A 24 -16.85 -10.10 3.70
CA ASN A 24 -17.03 -11.52 3.43
C ASN A 24 -16.21 -12.00 2.20
N ALA A 25 -15.25 -12.89 2.46
CA ALA A 25 -14.96 -14.07 1.66
C ALA A 25 -14.31 -13.99 0.27
N ARG A 26 -13.37 -13.08 0.02
CA ARG A 26 -12.23 -13.42 -0.87
C ARG A 26 -10.93 -13.19 -0.14
N LYS A 27 -10.08 -14.23 -0.09
CA LYS A 27 -8.66 -14.04 0.21
C LYS A 27 -8.18 -12.94 -0.74
N ARG A 28 -7.94 -11.73 -0.23
CA ARG A 28 -7.38 -10.66 -1.04
C ARG A 28 -6.03 -11.19 -1.51
N ALA A 29 -5.78 -11.06 -2.80
CA ALA A 29 -4.45 -11.33 -3.31
C ALA A 29 -3.48 -10.38 -2.58
N VAL A 30 -2.29 -10.87 -2.25
CA VAL A 30 -1.27 -10.09 -1.55
C VAL A 30 -0.09 -9.94 -2.49
N LEU A 31 0.49 -8.75 -2.52
CA LEU A 31 1.73 -8.46 -3.22
C LEU A 31 2.88 -8.42 -2.20
N PRO A 32 3.68 -9.50 -2.07
CA PRO A 32 4.85 -9.51 -1.18
C PRO A 32 5.91 -8.53 -1.70
N PHE A 33 6.77 -7.96 -0.85
CA PHE A 33 7.95 -7.20 -1.28
C PHE A 33 9.07 -8.11 -1.78
N GLY A 34 9.06 -9.40 -1.41
CA GLY A 34 10.15 -10.33 -1.70
C GLY A 34 11.33 -10.16 -0.75
N ILE A 35 11.14 -9.42 0.34
CA ILE A 35 12.13 -9.16 1.37
C ILE A 35 11.55 -9.73 2.66
N SER A 36 12.08 -10.86 3.12
CA SER A 36 11.50 -11.60 4.25
C SER A 36 11.39 -10.76 5.52
N SER A 37 12.36 -9.88 5.78
CA SER A 37 12.34 -8.97 6.93
C SER A 37 11.25 -7.91 6.86
N ILE A 38 10.70 -7.61 5.69
CA ILE A 38 9.53 -6.72 5.53
C ILE A 38 8.26 -7.55 5.55
N ASP A 39 8.19 -8.59 4.72
CA ASP A 39 6.97 -9.38 4.52
C ASP A 39 6.50 -10.06 5.81
N SER A 40 7.42 -10.47 6.69
CA SER A 40 7.08 -11.07 7.99
C SER A 40 6.35 -10.12 8.94
N HIS A 41 6.49 -8.81 8.74
CA HIS A 41 5.86 -7.78 9.57
C HIS A 41 4.52 -7.30 8.99
N LEU A 42 4.21 -7.66 7.75
CA LEU A 42 2.99 -7.25 7.08
C LEU A 42 1.89 -8.32 7.23
N PRO A 43 0.65 -7.92 7.56
CA PRO A 43 -0.47 -8.86 7.58
C PRO A 43 -0.62 -9.58 6.24
N GLY A 44 -0.62 -10.92 6.28
CA GLY A 44 -0.74 -11.73 5.07
C GLY A 44 0.53 -11.84 4.21
N GLY A 45 1.67 -11.31 4.68
CA GLY A 45 2.97 -11.46 3.99
C GLY A 45 3.24 -10.44 2.89
N GLY A 46 2.58 -9.27 2.91
CA GLY A 46 2.77 -8.23 1.91
C GLY A 46 1.65 -7.19 1.89
N VAL A 47 1.55 -6.46 0.78
CA VAL A 47 0.54 -5.42 0.58
C VAL A 47 -0.75 -6.04 0.02
N ALA A 48 -1.88 -5.86 0.70
CA ALA A 48 -3.15 -6.41 0.26
C ALA A 48 -3.65 -5.72 -1.02
N LEU A 49 -3.99 -6.48 -2.07
CA LEU A 49 -4.64 -5.95 -3.27
C LEU A 49 -6.13 -5.71 -3.03
N GLY A 50 -6.69 -4.68 -3.67
CA GLY A 50 -8.08 -4.27 -3.44
C GLY A 50 -8.32 -3.69 -2.04
N ALA A 51 -7.31 -3.01 -1.49
CA ALA A 51 -7.38 -2.26 -0.24
C ALA A 51 -6.79 -0.86 -0.43
N LEU A 52 -7.15 0.06 0.45
CA LEU A 52 -6.55 1.40 0.49
C LEU A 52 -5.25 1.33 1.31
N HIS A 53 -4.18 1.91 0.76
CA HIS A 53 -2.88 2.02 1.42
C HIS A 53 -2.44 3.47 1.45
N GLU A 54 -1.92 3.90 2.59
CA GLU A 54 -1.27 5.20 2.74
C GLU A 54 0.24 5.00 2.72
N VAL A 55 0.93 5.86 1.95
CA VAL A 55 2.39 5.90 1.89
C VAL A 55 2.81 7.32 2.21
N ALA A 56 3.57 7.48 3.30
CA ALA A 56 4.06 8.77 3.75
C ALA A 56 5.57 8.70 4.03
N GLY A 57 6.27 9.82 3.81
CA GLY A 57 7.64 10.01 4.26
C GLY A 57 7.69 10.41 5.75
N GLY A 58 8.90 10.71 6.24
CA GLY A 58 9.11 11.12 7.64
C GLY A 58 8.71 12.56 7.95
N GLY A 59 8.33 13.35 6.94
CA GLY A 59 8.02 14.76 7.05
C GLY A 59 7.17 15.29 5.89
N ASN A 60 7.04 16.63 5.82
CA ASN A 60 6.23 17.33 4.81
C ASN A 60 7.10 18.04 3.75
N GLY A 61 8.34 17.58 3.55
CA GLY A 61 9.26 18.14 2.58
C GLY A 61 9.09 17.56 1.17
N ALA A 62 9.66 18.24 0.18
CA ALA A 62 9.67 17.76 -1.21
C ALA A 62 10.35 16.38 -1.35
N ILE A 63 11.39 16.13 -0.57
CA ILE A 63 12.12 14.85 -0.58
C ILE A 63 11.26 13.73 0.00
N ASP A 64 10.54 13.99 1.09
CA ASP A 64 9.64 13.02 1.72
C ASP A 64 8.50 12.61 0.77
N GLY A 65 7.89 13.61 0.11
CA GLY A 65 6.86 13.38 -0.89
C GLY A 65 7.37 12.62 -2.11
N ALA A 66 8.58 12.94 -2.59
CA ALA A 66 9.22 12.22 -3.68
C ALA A 66 9.53 10.76 -3.31
N ALA A 67 10.03 10.51 -2.10
CA ALA A 67 10.31 9.17 -1.60
C ALA A 67 9.03 8.32 -1.50
N ALA A 68 7.97 8.88 -0.91
CA ALA A 68 6.67 8.22 -0.81
C ALA A 68 6.08 7.91 -2.21
N SER A 69 6.15 8.87 -3.12
CA SER A 69 5.67 8.71 -4.50
C SER A 69 6.46 7.64 -5.26
N LEU A 70 7.80 7.64 -5.18
CA LEU A 70 8.62 6.61 -5.82
C LEU A 70 8.38 5.23 -5.25
N PHE A 71 8.19 5.12 -3.94
CA PHE A 71 7.83 3.86 -3.30
C PHE A 71 6.48 3.33 -3.79
N ALA A 72 5.46 4.19 -3.83
CA ALA A 72 4.14 3.85 -4.37
C ALA A 72 4.21 3.45 -5.86
N ALA A 73 5.00 4.17 -6.66
CA ALA A 73 5.24 3.85 -8.06
C ALA A 73 5.91 2.49 -8.24
N GLY A 74 6.90 2.15 -7.41
CA GLY A 74 7.55 0.83 -7.41
C GLY A 74 6.60 -0.30 -7.04
N ILE A 75 5.66 -0.07 -6.12
CA ILE A 75 4.58 -1.02 -5.83
C ILE A 75 3.66 -1.18 -7.05
N ALA A 76 3.22 -0.07 -7.63
CA ALA A 76 2.32 -0.06 -8.79
C ALA A 76 2.95 -0.72 -10.03
N ALA A 77 4.26 -0.54 -10.25
CA ALA A 77 5.02 -1.18 -11.31
C ALA A 77 4.90 -2.71 -11.30
N ARG A 78 4.79 -3.30 -10.10
CA ARG A 78 4.68 -4.75 -9.88
C ARG A 78 3.26 -5.30 -10.03
N THR A 79 2.28 -4.43 -10.25
CA THR A 79 0.91 -4.81 -10.60
C THR A 79 0.72 -4.90 -12.11
N GLN A 80 -0.47 -5.28 -12.58
CA GLN A 80 -0.83 -5.35 -14.01
C GLN A 80 -1.85 -4.25 -14.37
N GLY A 81 -1.90 -3.87 -15.65
CA GLY A 81 -2.89 -2.90 -16.15
C GLY A 81 -2.48 -1.44 -16.02
N LYS A 82 -3.43 -0.52 -16.27
CA LYS A 82 -3.21 0.93 -16.20
C LYS A 82 -3.20 1.41 -14.74
N VAL A 83 -2.40 2.43 -14.47
CA VAL A 83 -2.26 3.12 -13.19
C VAL A 83 -2.77 4.53 -13.35
N LEU A 84 -3.82 4.86 -12.59
CA LEU A 84 -4.31 6.22 -12.50
C LEU A 84 -3.49 6.96 -11.45
N TRP A 85 -2.84 8.05 -11.86
CA TRP A 85 -2.06 8.90 -10.97
C TRP A 85 -2.77 10.23 -10.79
N CYS A 86 -3.57 10.32 -9.73
CA CYS A 86 -4.32 11.52 -9.39
C CYS A 86 -3.38 12.55 -8.75
N VAL A 87 -3.28 13.74 -9.35
CA VAL A 87 -2.43 14.82 -8.85
C VAL A 87 -3.24 16.08 -8.60
N THR A 88 -2.90 16.80 -7.52
CA THR A 88 -3.40 18.17 -7.30
C THR A 88 -2.53 19.22 -8.00
N ARG A 89 -1.30 18.86 -8.38
CA ARG A 89 -0.34 19.67 -9.17
C ARG A 89 0.46 18.79 -10.12
N GLN A 90 0.81 19.32 -11.29
CA GLN A 90 1.64 18.61 -12.27
C GLN A 90 3.14 18.72 -11.93
N ASP A 91 3.54 18.29 -10.74
CA ASP A 91 4.91 18.37 -10.21
C ASP A 91 5.63 17.01 -10.19
N LEU A 92 5.02 15.97 -10.77
CA LEU A 92 5.57 14.62 -10.82
C LEU A 92 6.63 14.48 -11.91
N PHE A 93 7.83 14.00 -11.53
CA PHE A 93 8.89 13.70 -12.48
C PHE A 93 8.75 12.29 -13.07
N ALA A 94 8.05 12.19 -14.21
CA ALA A 94 7.75 10.92 -14.88
C ALA A 94 8.96 10.00 -15.16
N PRO A 95 10.17 10.50 -15.53
CA PRO A 95 11.32 9.63 -15.74
C PRO A 95 11.74 8.83 -14.51
N ALA A 96 11.61 9.37 -13.30
CA ALA A 96 11.96 8.63 -12.09
C ALA A 96 10.97 7.49 -11.78
N ILE A 97 9.71 7.67 -12.17
CA ILE A 97 8.69 6.62 -12.07
C ILE A 97 8.99 5.47 -13.05
N ALA A 98 9.39 5.81 -14.27
CA ALA A 98 9.86 4.81 -15.23
C ALA A 98 11.08 4.04 -14.72
N GLN A 99 12.00 4.73 -14.03
CA GLN A 99 13.21 4.13 -13.46
C GLN A 99 12.91 3.08 -12.38
N VAL A 100 11.83 3.22 -11.62
CA VAL A 100 11.37 2.21 -10.65
C VAL A 100 10.50 1.11 -11.29
N GLY A 101 10.42 1.08 -12.63
CA GLY A 101 9.78 0.02 -13.41
C GLY A 101 8.33 0.29 -13.80
N LEU A 102 7.75 1.45 -13.46
CA LEU A 102 6.40 1.79 -13.89
C LEU A 102 6.45 2.41 -15.29
N HIS A 103 6.22 1.56 -16.30
CA HIS A 103 6.30 1.95 -17.70
C HIS A 103 5.38 3.15 -18.04
N PRO A 104 5.86 4.16 -18.81
CA PRO A 104 5.07 5.36 -19.13
C PRO A 104 3.70 5.06 -19.74
N ASP A 105 3.60 4.09 -20.66
CA ASP A 105 2.33 3.69 -21.28
C ASP A 105 1.29 3.15 -20.29
N ARG A 106 1.68 2.79 -19.07
CA ARG A 106 0.76 2.33 -18.03
C ARG A 106 0.17 3.48 -17.22
N VAL A 107 0.74 4.68 -17.27
CA VAL A 107 0.34 5.79 -16.38
C VAL A 107 -0.65 6.72 -17.07
N ILE A 108 -1.73 7.06 -16.36
CA ILE A 108 -2.71 8.06 -16.77
C ILE A 108 -2.73 9.13 -15.68
N TYR A 109 -2.41 10.37 -16.03
CA TYR A 109 -2.44 11.50 -15.11
C TYR A 109 -3.84 12.13 -15.09
N VAL A 110 -4.41 12.31 -13.88
CA VAL A 110 -5.73 12.92 -13.66
C VAL A 110 -5.66 14.00 -12.60
#